data_AF-Q9N2C4-F1
#
_entry.id   AF-Q9N2C4-F1
#
_cell.length_a   1.000
_cell.length_b   1.000
_cell.length_c   1.000
_cell.angle_alpha   90.00
_cell.angle_beta   90.00
_cell.angle_gamma   90.00
#
_symmetry.space_group_name_H-M   'P 1'
#
loop_
_entity.id
_entity.type
_entity.pdbx_description
1 polymer ?
#
loop_
_entity_poly.entity_id
_entity_poly.type
_entity_poly.pdbx_seq_one_letter_code
_entity_poly.pdbx_strand_id
1 'polypeptide(L)' 'QFGKQEPGENSEIPLTLKYVRPGGGCVPNFQLFEKGDVNGEKEQKFYTFLKNACPPTSELLGSPDRLFWEPMKIHDIR' A
#
# COMPACT_ATOMS: atom_id res chain seq x y z
N GLN A 1 -0.73 0.46 -5.85
CA GLN A 1 -2.05 1.10 -5.75
C GLN A 1 -1.97 2.60 -5.42
N PHE A 2 -1.17 3.02 -4.44
CA PHE A 2 -1.10 4.40 -3.95
C PHE A 2 -0.20 5.30 -4.81
N GLY A 3 -0.74 5.90 -5.88
CA GLY A 3 0.03 6.82 -6.74
C GLY A 3 1.22 6.17 -7.45
N LYS A 4 1.26 4.83 -7.54
CA LYS A 4 2.40 4.03 -8.04
C LYS A 4 3.73 4.37 -7.35
N GLN A 5 3.69 4.72 -6.07
CA GLN A 5 4.87 5.16 -5.31
C GLN A 5 5.86 4.05 -4.93
N GLU A 6 5.44 2.78 -5.02
CA GLU A 6 6.31 1.61 -4.82
C GLU A 6 6.47 0.82 -6.13
N PRO A 7 7.21 1.35 -7.12
CA PRO A 7 7.35 0.73 -8.44
C PRO A 7 8.28 -0.48 -8.42
N GLY A 8 9.26 -0.53 -7.51
CA GLY A 8 10.32 -1.55 -7.53
C GLY A 8 9.86 -2.95 -7.17
N GLU A 9 10.59 -3.96 -7.64
CA GLU A 9 10.40 -5.36 -7.28
C GLU A 9 10.76 -5.60 -5.80
N ASN A 10 10.29 -6.72 -5.23
CA ASN A 10 10.51 -7.04 -3.80
C ASN A 10 11.98 -6.98 -3.39
N SER A 11 12.91 -7.35 -4.28
CA SER A 11 14.37 -7.29 -4.06
C SER A 11 14.94 -5.87 -4.10
N GLU A 12 14.24 -4.91 -4.71
CA GLU A 12 14.69 -3.53 -4.90
C GLU A 12 14.24 -2.62 -3.76
N ILE A 13 13.16 -2.96 -3.04
CA ILE A 13 12.61 -2.15 -1.94
C ILE A 13 13.67 -1.90 -0.84
N PRO A 14 14.38 -2.91 -0.29
CA PRO A 14 15.36 -2.67 0.76
C PRO A 14 16.54 -1.82 0.28
N LEU A 15 16.93 -1.97 -1.00
CA LEU A 15 18.01 -1.18 -1.60
C LEU A 15 17.60 0.28 -1.77
N THR A 16 16.35 0.53 -2.17
CA THR A 16 15.77 1.87 -2.32
C THR A 16 15.73 2.59 -0.98
N LEU A 17 15.32 1.92 0.09
CA LEU A 17 15.34 2.49 1.45
C LEU A 17 16.77 2.83 1.90
N LYS A 18 17.72 1.94 1.61
CA LYS A 18 19.12 2.09 2.04
C LYS A 18 19.89 3.19 1.29
N TYR A 19 19.66 3.32 -0.01
CA TYR A 19 20.50 4.16 -0.88
C TYR A 19 19.78 5.34 -1.53
N VAL A 20 18.44 5.34 -1.61
CA VAL A 20 17.69 6.36 -2.35
C VAL A 20 16.87 7.24 -1.41
N ARG A 21 15.86 6.66 -0.73
CA ARG A 21 15.00 7.38 0.21
C ARG A 21 14.38 6.41 1.22
N PRO A 22 14.60 6.56 2.54
CA PRO A 22 15.30 7.67 3.21
C PRO A 22 16.78 7.82 2.83
N GLY A 23 17.43 6.76 2.37
CA GLY A 23 18.85 6.77 2.03
C GLY A 23 19.73 6.73 3.28
N GLY A 24 21.00 7.17 3.16
CA GLY A 24 21.90 7.31 4.31
C GLY A 24 22.25 6.01 5.04
N GLY A 25 22.11 4.85 4.37
CA GLY A 25 22.34 3.56 5.00
C GLY A 25 21.17 3.07 5.86
N CYS A 26 19.98 3.65 5.70
CA CYS A 26 18.77 3.23 6.42
C CYS A 26 18.45 1.75 6.15
N VAL A 27 18.37 0.96 7.22
CA VAL A 27 17.91 -0.43 7.18
C VAL A 27 16.75 -0.55 8.18
N PRO A 28 15.55 -0.97 7.74
CA PRO A 28 14.42 -1.19 8.64
C PRO A 28 14.78 -2.18 9.75
N ASN A 29 14.42 -1.86 10.99
CA ASN A 29 14.58 -2.75 12.16
C ASN A 29 13.30 -3.56 12.46
N PHE A 30 12.39 -3.65 11.49
CA PHE A 30 11.14 -4.39 11.55
C PHE A 30 10.96 -5.20 10.27
N GLN A 31 10.07 -6.20 10.32
CA GLN A 31 9.82 -7.09 9.18
C GLN A 31 9.09 -6.34 8.06
N LEU A 32 9.63 -6.44 6.84
CA LEU A 32 8.90 -6.12 5.62
C LEU A 32 8.34 -7.40 5.01
N PHE A 33 7.13 -7.33 4.48
CA PHE A 33 6.51 -8.41 3.71
C PHE A 33 6.63 -8.15 2.21
N GLU A 34 6.32 -9.14 1.39
CA GLU A 34 6.24 -8.96 -0.05
C GLU A 34 5.19 -7.90 -0.42
N LYS A 35 5.49 -7.15 -1.48
CA LYS A 35 4.57 -6.18 -2.06
C LYS A 35 3.30 -6.91 -2.52
N GLY A 36 2.15 -6.35 -2.18
CA GLY A 36 0.86 -6.89 -2.56
C GLY A 36 -0.24 -5.84 -2.52
N ASP A 37 -1.43 -6.23 -2.92
CA ASP A 37 -2.59 -5.34 -2.98
C ASP A 37 -3.26 -5.20 -1.61
N VAL A 38 -3.69 -3.97 -1.31
CA VAL A 38 -4.38 -3.58 -0.07
C VAL A 38 -5.88 -3.35 -0.33
N ASN A 39 -6.23 -2.95 -1.55
CA ASN A 39 -7.60 -2.73 -2.02
C ASN A 39 -7.90 -3.53 -3.30
N GLY A 40 -9.15 -3.47 -3.76
CA GLY A 40 -9.57 -4.07 -5.02
C GLY A 40 -9.72 -5.59 -4.97
N GLU A 41 -9.93 -6.19 -6.14
CA GLU A 41 -10.27 -7.61 -6.28
C GLU A 41 -9.19 -8.56 -5.72
N LYS A 42 -7.92 -8.16 -5.82
CA LYS A 42 -6.76 -8.97 -5.44
C LYS A 42 -6.19 -8.63 -4.06
N GLU A 43 -6.92 -7.85 -3.26
CA GLU A 43 -6.47 -7.47 -1.92
C GLU A 43 -6.12 -8.69 -1.06
N GLN A 44 -5.04 -8.56 -0.27
CA GLN A 44 -4.67 -9.62 0.66
C GLN A 44 -5.76 -9.78 1.73
N LYS A 45 -6.17 -11.03 1.99
CA LYS A 45 -7.35 -11.34 2.82
C LYS A 45 -7.31 -10.75 4.23
N PHE A 46 -6.13 -10.56 4.80
CA PHE A 46 -6.01 -9.93 6.12
C PHE A 46 -6.34 -8.42 6.07
N TYR A 47 -6.09 -7.73 4.95
CA TYR A 47 -6.58 -6.36 4.76
C TYR A 47 -8.09 -6.32 4.62
N THR A 48 -8.73 -7.29 3.97
CA THR A 48 -10.20 -7.41 4.00
C THR A 48 -10.71 -7.49 5.44
N PHE A 49 -10.09 -8.31 6.28
CA PHE A 49 -10.46 -8.40 7.69
C PHE A 49 -10.26 -7.07 8.43
N LEU A 50 -9.09 -6.43 8.29
CA LEU A 50 -8.76 -5.19 9.01
C LEU A 50 -9.62 -4.00 8.56
N LYS A 51 -9.85 -3.83 7.26
CA LYS A 51 -10.66 -2.72 6.71
C LYS A 51 -12.13 -2.79 7.15
N ASN A 52 -12.64 -3.98 7.46
CA ASN A 52 -14.00 -4.17 7.98
C ASN A 52 -14.09 -4.15 9.51
N ALA A 53 -12.95 -4.16 10.22
CA ALA A 53 -12.93 -4.14 11.68
C ALA A 53 -13.09 -2.73 12.26
N CYS A 54 -12.81 -1.68 11.48
CA CYS A 54 -12.87 -0.28 11.90
C CYS A 54 -13.65 0.56 10.86
N PRO A 55 -14.27 1.69 11.27
CA PRO A 55 -14.81 2.67 10.33
C PRO A 55 -13.74 3.20 9.36
N PRO A 56 -14.12 3.64 8.15
CA PRO A 56 -13.18 4.23 7.20
C PRO A 56 -12.59 5.53 7.77
N THR A 57 -11.36 5.86 7.33
CA THR A 57 -10.63 7.06 7.79
C THR A 57 -11.19 8.36 7.21
N SER A 58 -11.98 8.27 6.14
CA SER A 58 -12.59 9.38 5.42
C SER A 58 -13.88 8.91 4.75
N GLU A 59 -14.88 9.78 4.63
CA GLU A 59 -16.09 9.52 3.87
C GLU A 59 -15.84 9.52 2.34
N LEU A 60 -14.79 10.21 1.91
CA LEU A 60 -14.40 10.35 0.51
C LEU A 60 -13.11 9.58 0.23
N LEU A 61 -13.14 8.71 -0.79
CA LEU A 61 -11.98 7.94 -1.26
C LEU A 61 -11.00 8.80 -2.06
N GLY A 62 -11.53 9.72 -2.88
CA GLY A 62 -10.74 10.57 -3.76
C GLY A 62 -11.18 10.48 -5.22
N SER A 63 -10.44 11.16 -6.08
CA SER A 63 -10.76 11.24 -7.49
C SER A 63 -10.38 9.92 -8.20
N PRO A 64 -11.33 9.25 -8.90
CA PRO A 64 -11.08 7.95 -9.55
C PRO A 64 -9.90 7.93 -10.51
N ASP A 65 -9.57 9.06 -11.16
CA ASP A 65 -8.43 9.21 -12.08
C ASP A 65 -7.07 9.00 -11.41
N ARG A 66 -7.02 9.05 -10.06
CA ARG A 66 -5.79 8.88 -9.28
C ARG A 66 -5.81 7.60 -8.43
N LEU A 67 -6.82 6.76 -8.60
CA LEU A 67 -6.96 5.48 -7.90
C LEU A 67 -6.68 4.35 -8.90
N PHE A 68 -5.80 3.44 -8.51
CA PHE A 68 -5.24 2.41 -9.41
C PHE A 68 -5.64 1.01 -8.95
N TRP A 69 -6.93 0.80 -8.66
CA TRP A 69 -7.51 -0.50 -8.29
C TRP A 69 -9.01 -0.51 -8.57
N GLU A 70 -9.56 -1.71 -8.78
CA GLU A 70 -10.99 -1.95 -8.90
C GLU A 70 -11.35 -3.31 -8.28
N PRO A 71 -12.60 -3.50 -7.81
CA PRO A 71 -13.61 -2.46 -7.56
C PRO A 71 -13.23 -1.59 -6.34
N MET A 72 -13.72 -0.36 -6.30
CA MET A 72 -13.55 0.54 -5.15
C MET A 72 -14.66 0.32 -4.10
N LYS A 73 -14.29 0.33 -2.81
CA LYS A 73 -15.20 0.14 -1.68
C LYS A 73 -15.04 1.27 -0.67
N ILE A 74 -16.12 1.61 0.05
CA ILE A 74 -16.13 2.68 1.07
C ILE A 74 -15.05 2.49 2.14
N HIS A 75 -14.72 1.24 2.47
CA HIS A 75 -13.69 0.89 3.44
C HIS A 75 -12.28 0.76 2.85
N ASP A 76 -12.03 1.13 1.59
CA ASP A 76 -10.70 1.10 1.01
C ASP A 76 -9.75 2.12 1.65
N ILE A 77 -8.47 1.75 1.71
CA ILE A 77 -7.40 2.60 2.27
C ILE A 77 -6.92 3.57 1.20
N ARG A 78 -6.57 4.80 1.58
CA ARG A 78 -6.00 5.84 0.71
C ARG A 78 -4.58 6.22 1.13
#